data_AF-A0A965L763-F1
#
_entry.id   AF-A0A965L763-F1
#
_cell.length_a   1.000
_cell.length_b   1.000
_cell.length_c   1.000
_cell.angle_alpha   90.00
_cell.angle_beta   90.00
_cell.angle_gamma   90.00
#
_symmetry.space_group_name_H-M   'P 1'
#
loop_
_entity.id
_entity.type
_entity.pdbx_description
1 polymer ?
#
loop_
_entity_poly.entity_id
_entity_poly.type
_entity_poly.pdbx_seq_one_letter_code
_entity_poly.pdbx_strand_id
1 'polypeptide(L)'
;MKSLLPCLVLALAATACDQPQPKAAVRAETQAPAPQPPQPGYLEVGNFEACGGEVRPGTVKAYFERLEAHLRTSSDPVPLEFYSRTVSITHRGRWLWFHVKDLGPRARQLPSLADWREISRRGAGAIHGAGWRGCGLSPGKVWFESTSYDGIALKGFDKDMDWPD
;
A
#
# COMPACT_ATOMS: atom_id res chain seq x y z
N MET A 1 -48.84 47.77 41.43
CA MET A 1 -50.11 47.76 40.69
C MET A 1 -49.90 47.04 39.36
N LYS A 2 -50.77 46.08 39.03
CA LYS A 2 -51.09 45.49 37.68
C LYS A 2 -49.91 44.89 36.88
N SER A 3 -49.73 43.57 36.80
CA SER A 3 -50.50 42.54 36.06
C SER A 3 -50.39 42.67 34.53
N LEU A 4 -49.71 41.71 33.85
CA LEU A 4 -50.29 40.76 32.89
C LEU A 4 -49.23 39.89 32.16
N LEU A 5 -49.72 38.76 31.65
CA LEU A 5 -49.10 37.46 31.40
C LEU A 5 -48.33 37.30 30.05
N PRO A 6 -47.61 36.16 29.90
CA PRO A 6 -46.87 35.73 28.71
C PRO A 6 -47.69 34.81 27.77
N CYS A 7 -47.40 34.83 26.46
CA CYS A 7 -47.65 33.72 25.52
C CYS A 7 -46.29 33.03 25.30
N LEU A 8 -46.00 31.76 25.60
CA LEU A 8 -46.70 30.47 25.44
C LEU A 8 -47.01 30.08 24.00
N VAL A 9 -46.12 29.29 23.40
CA VAL A 9 -46.50 28.23 22.45
C VAL A 9 -45.65 26.99 22.77
N LEU A 10 -46.31 25.99 23.37
CA LEU A 10 -45.88 24.60 23.44
C LEU A 10 -46.15 23.93 22.08
N ALA A 11 -45.23 23.09 21.62
CA ALA A 11 -45.55 22.03 20.66
C ALA A 11 -45.46 20.68 21.39
N LEU A 12 -46.63 20.07 21.60
CA LEU A 12 -46.80 18.71 22.10
C LEU A 12 -46.37 17.70 21.01
N ALA A 13 -45.51 16.76 21.38
CA ALA A 13 -45.36 15.49 20.67
C ALA A 13 -46.38 14.49 21.24
N ALA A 14 -47.36 14.12 20.43
CA ALA A 14 -48.33 13.07 20.76
C ALA A 14 -47.89 11.74 20.15
N THR A 15 -47.86 10.75 21.03
CA THR A 15 -47.73 9.31 20.81
C THR A 15 -48.76 8.75 19.83
N ALA A 16 -48.34 7.87 18.92
CA ALA A 16 -49.22 6.96 18.21
C ALA A 16 -48.77 5.51 18.44
N CYS A 17 -49.72 4.72 18.92
CA CYS A 17 -49.60 3.32 19.32
C CYS A 17 -49.55 2.36 18.13
N ASP A 18 -48.69 1.36 18.27
CA ASP A 18 -48.95 -0.09 18.17
C ASP A 18 -50.14 -0.59 17.31
N GLN A 19 -49.82 -1.32 16.24
CA GLN A 19 -50.62 -2.44 15.69
C GLN A 19 -49.68 -3.45 15.01
N PRO A 20 -49.68 -4.74 15.41
CA PRO A 20 -49.00 -5.80 14.66
C PRO A 20 -49.92 -6.40 13.60
N GLN A 21 -49.50 -6.36 12.32
CA GLN A 21 -50.16 -7.07 11.22
C GLN A 21 -49.70 -8.55 11.16
N PRO A 22 -50.61 -9.51 10.88
CA PRO A 22 -50.25 -10.92 10.75
C PRO A 22 -49.47 -11.17 9.46
N LYS A 23 -48.32 -11.85 9.58
CA LYS A 23 -47.52 -12.31 8.43
C LYS A 23 -48.32 -13.33 7.61
N ALA A 24 -48.78 -12.93 6.43
CA ALA A 24 -49.16 -13.87 5.39
C ALA A 24 -47.90 -14.62 4.90
N ALA A 25 -47.91 -15.94 5.02
CA ALA A 25 -46.85 -16.81 4.53
C ALA A 25 -46.89 -16.85 3.00
N VAL A 26 -46.05 -16.04 2.35
CA VAL A 26 -45.69 -16.27 0.94
C VAL A 26 -44.65 -17.38 0.93
N ARG A 27 -45.06 -18.57 0.52
CA ARG A 27 -44.14 -19.67 0.17
C ARG A 27 -43.45 -19.27 -1.13
N ALA A 28 -42.31 -18.61 -1.03
CA ALA A 28 -41.42 -18.44 -2.16
C ALA A 28 -40.83 -19.81 -2.52
N GLU A 29 -41.14 -20.29 -3.72
CA GLU A 29 -40.37 -21.36 -4.36
C GLU A 29 -38.90 -20.96 -4.38
N THR A 30 -38.06 -21.78 -3.77
CA THR A 30 -36.60 -21.65 -3.85
C THR A 30 -36.18 -21.89 -5.29
N GLN A 31 -36.11 -20.82 -6.08
CA GLN A 31 -35.37 -20.84 -7.34
C GLN A 31 -33.89 -21.06 -7.00
N ALA A 32 -33.32 -22.15 -7.52
CA ALA A 32 -31.89 -22.38 -7.42
C ALA A 32 -31.14 -21.16 -8.01
N PRO A 33 -30.13 -20.61 -7.32
CA PRO A 33 -29.41 -19.45 -7.82
C PRO A 33 -28.76 -19.78 -9.17
N ALA A 34 -28.92 -18.88 -10.13
CA ALA A 34 -28.24 -18.98 -11.41
C ALA A 34 -26.71 -19.07 -11.18
N PRO A 35 -25.96 -19.81 -12.03
CA PRO A 35 -24.51 -19.88 -11.92
C PRO A 35 -23.94 -18.46 -11.97
N GLN A 36 -23.26 -18.05 -10.89
CA GLN A 36 -22.62 -16.74 -10.87
C GLN A 36 -21.44 -16.74 -11.86
N PRO A 37 -21.26 -15.68 -12.66
CA PRO A 37 -20.04 -15.51 -13.42
C PRO A 37 -18.84 -15.53 -12.46
N PRO A 38 -17.69 -16.08 -12.85
CA PRO A 38 -16.52 -16.16 -11.98
C PRO A 38 -16.16 -14.75 -11.49
N GLN A 39 -16.28 -14.54 -10.18
CA GLN A 39 -15.82 -13.32 -9.51
C GLN A 39 -14.31 -13.21 -9.70
N PRO A 40 -13.74 -12.01 -9.95
CA PRO A 40 -12.29 -11.83 -9.85
C PRO A 40 -11.85 -12.32 -8.47
N GLY A 41 -10.96 -13.32 -8.45
CA GLY A 41 -10.65 -14.06 -7.23
C GLY A 41 -10.24 -13.14 -6.09
N TYR A 42 -11.02 -13.13 -5.02
CA TYR A 42 -10.59 -12.61 -3.73
C TYR A 42 -9.41 -13.49 -3.29
N LEU A 43 -8.23 -12.89 -3.13
CA LEU A 43 -7.05 -13.60 -2.67
C LEU A 43 -7.35 -14.16 -1.26
N GLU A 44 -7.06 -15.43 -1.03
CA GLU A 44 -7.35 -16.09 0.25
C GLU A 44 -6.65 -15.38 1.41
N VAL A 45 -7.44 -14.99 2.42
CA VAL A 45 -6.97 -14.36 3.65
C VAL A 45 -6.06 -15.35 4.39
N GLY A 46 -4.75 -15.14 4.38
CA GLY A 46 -3.85 -15.90 5.27
C GLY A 46 -2.38 -15.99 4.91
N ASN A 47 -1.97 -15.70 3.67
CA ASN A 47 -0.58 -15.86 3.25
C ASN A 47 -0.08 -14.65 2.45
N PHE A 48 0.00 -13.47 3.06
CA PHE A 48 0.54 -12.28 2.40
C PHE A 48 1.82 -11.81 3.08
N GLU A 49 2.78 -11.37 2.27
CA GLU A 49 3.89 -10.55 2.75
C GLU A 49 3.39 -9.09 2.76
N ALA A 50 3.59 -8.38 3.88
CA ALA A 50 3.17 -6.99 3.99
C ALA A 50 4.35 -6.06 3.70
N CYS A 51 4.26 -5.28 2.62
CA CYS A 51 5.33 -4.41 2.18
C CYS A 51 4.83 -3.09 1.61
N GLY A 52 4.00 -2.35 2.36
CA GLY A 52 3.29 -1.18 1.80
C GLY A 52 1.94 -1.52 1.19
N GLY A 53 1.46 -2.73 1.49
CA GLY A 53 0.29 -3.38 0.92
C GLY A 53 0.48 -4.90 0.96
N GLU A 54 -0.55 -5.64 0.58
CA GLU A 54 -0.47 -7.10 0.44
C GLU A 54 0.28 -7.45 -0.84
N VAL A 55 1.30 -8.30 -0.73
CA VAL A 55 1.93 -8.93 -1.90
C VAL A 55 1.85 -10.45 -1.77
N ARG A 56 1.87 -11.13 -2.92
CA ARG A 56 1.86 -12.58 -2.97
C ARG A 56 3.11 -13.16 -2.31
N PRO A 57 3.04 -14.35 -1.70
CA PRO A 57 4.22 -15.04 -1.17
C PRO A 57 5.32 -15.14 -2.21
N GLY A 58 6.56 -14.83 -1.81
CA GLY A 58 7.72 -14.90 -2.69
C GLY A 58 7.91 -13.71 -3.62
N THR A 59 6.99 -12.72 -3.65
CA THR A 59 7.16 -11.50 -4.45
C THR A 59 8.42 -10.75 -4.07
N VAL A 60 8.69 -10.59 -2.76
CA VAL A 60 9.88 -9.88 -2.28
C VAL A 60 11.15 -10.62 -2.73
N LYS A 61 11.18 -11.95 -2.55
CA LYS A 61 12.31 -12.78 -3.02
C LYS A 61 12.55 -12.63 -4.52
N ALA A 62 11.49 -12.73 -5.32
CA ALA A 62 11.57 -12.62 -6.77
C ALA A 62 12.08 -11.24 -7.22
N TYR A 63 11.76 -10.16 -6.50
CA TYR A 63 12.31 -8.83 -6.77
C TYR A 63 13.84 -8.82 -6.67
N PHE A 64 14.39 -9.35 -5.56
CA PHE A 64 15.84 -9.38 -5.35
C PHE A 64 16.55 -10.35 -6.29
N GLU A 65 15.95 -11.48 -6.64
CA GLU A 65 16.51 -12.40 -7.65
C GLU A 65 16.64 -11.73 -9.03
N ARG A 66 15.62 -10.96 -9.45
CA ARG A 66 15.69 -10.17 -10.69
C ARG A 66 16.74 -9.06 -10.62
N LEU A 67 16.83 -8.37 -9.48
CA LEU A 67 17.82 -7.32 -9.27
C LEU A 67 19.24 -7.89 -9.35
N GLU A 68 19.48 -9.01 -8.69
CA GLU A 68 20.76 -9.70 -8.71
C GLU A 68 21.13 -10.14 -10.14
N ALA A 69 20.20 -10.78 -10.86
CA ALA A 69 20.40 -11.20 -12.23
C ALA A 69 20.75 -10.03 -13.17
N HIS A 70 20.07 -8.88 -12.99
CA HIS A 70 20.38 -7.66 -13.72
C HIS A 70 21.79 -7.17 -13.42
N LEU A 71 22.16 -7.06 -12.14
CA LEU A 71 23.47 -6.53 -11.71
C LEU A 71 24.66 -7.44 -12.06
N ARG A 72 24.41 -8.72 -12.38
CA ARG A 72 25.43 -9.65 -12.91
C ARG A 72 25.82 -9.36 -14.36
N THR A 73 24.89 -8.82 -15.16
CA THR A 73 25.04 -8.73 -16.62
C THR A 73 25.02 -7.30 -17.15
N SER A 74 24.61 -6.33 -16.34
CA SER A 74 24.48 -4.92 -16.72
C SER A 74 25.01 -3.99 -15.63
N SER A 75 25.43 -2.80 -16.04
CA SER A 75 25.82 -1.69 -15.16
C SER A 75 24.75 -0.60 -15.05
N ASP A 76 25.02 0.42 -14.24
CA ASP A 76 24.22 1.64 -14.07
C ASP A 76 23.82 2.28 -15.42
N PRO A 77 22.56 2.73 -15.60
CA PRO A 77 21.51 2.80 -14.58
C PRO A 77 20.63 1.57 -14.47
N VAL A 78 20.31 1.23 -13.21
CA VAL A 78 19.31 0.19 -12.90
C VAL A 78 17.97 0.54 -13.57
N PRO A 79 17.30 -0.42 -14.24
CA PRO A 79 16.05 -0.22 -14.95
C PRO A 79 14.95 0.41 -14.09
N LEU A 80 14.08 1.19 -14.73
CA LEU A 80 13.00 1.90 -14.03
C LEU A 80 11.98 0.96 -13.39
N GLU A 81 11.89 -0.29 -13.83
CA GLU A 81 11.02 -1.32 -13.22
C GLU A 81 11.38 -1.64 -11.76
N PHE A 82 12.59 -1.33 -11.32
CA PHE A 82 13.01 -1.50 -9.92
C PHE A 82 12.56 -0.35 -9.01
N TYR A 83 11.99 0.73 -9.58
CA TYR A 83 11.54 1.92 -8.89
C TYR A 83 10.01 1.95 -8.84
N SER A 84 9.46 2.46 -7.74
CA SER A 84 8.03 2.76 -7.68
C SER A 84 7.71 3.94 -8.61
N ARG A 85 6.42 4.14 -8.94
CA ARG A 85 5.93 5.29 -9.74
C ARG A 85 6.43 6.63 -9.22
N THR A 86 6.66 6.69 -7.91
CA THR A 86 7.24 7.83 -7.22
C THR A 86 8.35 7.32 -6.34
N VAL A 87 9.51 7.97 -6.39
CA VAL A 87 10.66 7.65 -5.56
C VAL A 87 11.11 8.90 -4.84
N SER A 88 11.51 8.72 -3.59
CA SER A 88 12.05 9.78 -2.77
C SER A 88 13.51 9.47 -2.45
N ILE A 89 14.38 10.48 -2.58
CA ILE A 89 15.81 10.32 -2.36
C ILE A 89 16.29 11.42 -1.44
N THR A 90 16.89 11.06 -0.31
CA THR A 90 17.59 12.02 0.56
C THR A 90 19.00 12.19 0.05
N HIS A 91 19.41 13.42 -0.27
CA HIS A 91 20.78 13.74 -0.67
C HIS A 91 21.20 15.13 -0.20
N ARG A 92 22.35 15.23 0.45
CA ARG A 92 22.88 16.44 1.12
C ARG A 92 21.86 17.07 2.07
N GLY A 93 21.19 16.24 2.88
CA GLY A 93 20.17 16.65 3.84
C GLY A 93 18.86 17.15 3.21
N ARG A 94 18.69 16.98 1.89
CA ARG A 94 17.48 17.39 1.18
C ARG A 94 16.67 16.18 0.76
N TRP A 95 15.38 16.22 1.04
CA TRP A 95 14.44 15.24 0.52
C TRP A 95 13.99 15.63 -0.90
N LEU A 96 14.39 14.83 -1.88
CA LEU A 96 14.05 15.00 -3.29
C LEU A 96 12.95 14.01 -3.66
N TRP A 97 11.92 14.46 -4.37
CA TRP A 97 10.82 13.61 -4.79
C TRP A 97 10.69 13.60 -6.31
N PHE A 98 10.60 12.41 -6.88
CA PHE A 98 10.57 12.22 -8.32
C PHE A 98 9.40 11.33 -8.71
N HIS A 99 8.69 11.71 -9.78
CA HIS A 99 7.97 10.72 -10.56
C HIS A 99 8.98 9.91 -11.38
N VAL A 100 8.81 8.59 -11.45
CA VAL A 100 9.79 7.70 -12.10
C VAL A 100 9.97 8.02 -13.59
N LYS A 101 8.91 8.46 -14.26
CA LYS A 101 8.94 8.90 -15.66
C LYS A 101 9.82 10.15 -15.90
N ASP A 102 10.06 10.92 -14.83
CA ASP A 102 10.80 12.18 -14.85
C ASP A 102 12.21 12.02 -14.23
N LEU A 103 12.61 10.80 -13.85
CA LEU A 103 13.96 10.48 -13.37
C LEU A 103 14.99 10.64 -14.49
N GLY A 104 15.55 11.83 -14.61
CA GLY A 104 16.67 12.09 -15.51
C GLY A 104 17.94 11.30 -15.14
N PRO A 105 18.92 11.20 -16.06
CA PRO A 105 20.12 10.38 -15.88
C PRO A 105 20.88 10.63 -14.57
N ARG A 106 21.01 11.90 -14.16
CA ARG A 106 21.69 12.27 -12.90
C ARG A 106 20.95 11.77 -11.66
N ALA A 107 19.62 11.84 -11.65
CA ALA A 107 18.83 11.38 -10.52
C ALA A 107 18.84 9.85 -10.41
N ARG A 108 18.92 9.13 -11.53
CA ARG A 108 19.06 7.67 -11.57
C ARG A 108 20.38 7.15 -11.01
N GLN A 109 21.41 7.99 -10.98
CA GLN A 109 22.72 7.70 -10.40
C GLN A 109 22.82 8.07 -8.91
N LEU A 110 21.75 8.64 -8.32
CA LEU A 110 21.78 9.00 -6.91
C LEU A 110 21.98 7.76 -6.03
N PRO A 111 21.18 6.69 -6.12
CA PRO A 111 21.64 5.39 -5.64
C PRO A 111 22.73 4.91 -6.60
N SER A 112 23.97 4.85 -6.10
CA SER A 112 25.11 4.43 -6.91
C SER A 112 25.01 2.93 -7.27
N LEU A 113 25.81 2.49 -8.24
CA LEU A 113 25.93 1.05 -8.51
C LEU A 113 26.37 0.25 -7.28
N ALA A 114 27.21 0.83 -6.40
CA ALA A 114 27.61 0.20 -5.15
C ALA A 114 26.42 0.05 -4.19
N ASP A 115 25.55 1.07 -4.11
CA ASP A 115 24.32 1.00 -3.32
C ASP A 115 23.38 -0.07 -3.84
N TRP A 116 23.19 -0.18 -5.17
CA TRP A 116 22.36 -1.22 -5.76
C TRP A 116 22.89 -2.63 -5.50
N ARG A 117 24.21 -2.82 -5.56
CA ARG A 117 24.84 -4.09 -5.20
C ARG A 117 24.63 -4.44 -3.74
N GLU A 118 24.71 -3.45 -2.86
CA GLU A 118 24.50 -3.65 -1.43
C GLU A 118 23.04 -3.96 -1.10
N ILE A 119 22.09 -3.29 -1.76
CA ILE A 119 20.66 -3.66 -1.73
C ILE A 119 20.47 -5.12 -2.14
N SER A 120 21.04 -5.51 -3.28
CA SER A 120 20.95 -6.88 -3.81
C SER A 120 21.58 -7.91 -2.88
N ARG A 121 22.75 -7.61 -2.31
CA ARG A 121 23.50 -8.51 -1.43
C ARG A 121 22.74 -8.82 -0.14
N ARG A 122 22.12 -7.81 0.47
CA ARG A 122 21.32 -7.99 1.69
C ARG A 122 20.03 -8.76 1.41
N GLY A 123 19.42 -8.49 0.25
CA GLY A 123 18.35 -9.32 -0.28
C GLY A 123 17.05 -9.29 0.55
N ALA A 124 16.16 -10.22 0.22
CA ALA A 124 14.85 -10.35 0.87
C ALA A 124 14.93 -10.67 2.37
N GLY A 125 15.95 -11.42 2.81
CA GLY A 125 16.09 -11.83 4.20
C GLY A 125 16.44 -10.69 5.18
N ALA A 126 16.91 -9.55 4.67
CA ALA A 126 17.26 -8.38 5.47
C ALA A 126 16.16 -7.29 5.44
N ILE A 127 15.05 -7.54 4.74
CA ILE A 127 13.91 -6.63 4.77
C ILE A 127 13.16 -6.80 6.10
N HIS A 128 12.86 -5.67 6.73
CA HIS A 128 11.98 -5.59 7.87
C HIS A 128 10.67 -4.93 7.46
N GLY A 129 9.56 -5.67 7.61
CA GLY A 129 8.24 -5.15 7.29
C GLY A 129 7.81 -4.06 8.28
N ALA A 130 7.36 -2.92 7.77
CA ALA A 130 6.66 -1.89 8.54
C ALA A 130 5.13 -1.93 8.29
N GLY A 131 4.61 -3.13 7.98
CA GLY A 131 3.20 -3.35 7.66
C GLY A 131 2.76 -2.56 6.42
N TRP A 132 1.63 -1.84 6.55
CA TRP A 132 1.04 -1.07 5.46
C TRP A 132 1.88 0.12 4.98
N ARG A 133 2.93 0.52 5.71
CA ARG A 133 3.76 1.68 5.39
C ARG A 133 4.90 1.40 4.41
N GLY A 134 5.20 0.13 4.17
CA GLY A 134 6.32 -0.29 3.33
C GLY A 134 7.18 -1.35 4.01
N CYS A 135 8.26 -1.70 3.34
CA CYS A 135 9.37 -2.45 3.92
C CYS A 135 10.61 -1.58 4.00
N GLY A 136 11.36 -1.72 5.08
CA GLY A 136 12.68 -1.11 5.22
C GLY A 136 13.80 -2.13 4.99
N LEU A 137 14.91 -1.68 4.44
CA LEU A 137 16.20 -2.37 4.47
C LEU A 137 17.23 -1.41 5.05
N SER A 138 18.02 -1.89 6.02
CA SER A 138 19.01 -1.12 6.79
C SER A 138 18.40 0.14 7.43
N PRO A 139 18.14 0.16 8.76
CA PRO A 139 17.24 1.11 9.44
C PRO A 139 17.06 2.50 8.80
N GLY A 140 16.10 2.63 7.87
CA GLY A 140 15.75 3.91 7.22
C GLY A 140 16.52 4.26 5.95
N LYS A 141 17.57 3.53 5.57
CA LYS A 141 18.36 3.77 4.36
C LYS A 141 17.61 3.45 3.07
N VAL A 142 16.84 2.37 3.05
CA VAL A 142 16.12 1.92 1.86
C VAL A 142 14.69 1.58 2.22
N TRP A 143 13.76 2.03 1.40
CA TRP A 143 12.33 1.78 1.54
C TRP A 143 11.74 1.21 0.27
N PHE A 144 10.93 0.17 0.42
CA PHE A 144 10.16 -0.46 -0.64
C PHE A 144 8.66 -0.33 -0.37
N GLU A 145 7.88 -0.31 -1.44
CA GLU A 145 6.43 -0.42 -1.35
C GLU A 145 5.90 -1.42 -2.38
N SER A 146 4.72 -2.00 -2.09
CA SER A 146 3.98 -2.81 -3.03
C SER A 146 3.51 -1.93 -4.19
N THR A 147 3.62 -2.48 -5.38
CA THR A 147 3.13 -1.88 -6.62
C THR A 147 1.73 -2.40 -6.91
N SER A 148 0.98 -1.70 -7.75
CA SER A 148 -0.34 -2.15 -8.23
C SER A 148 -0.31 -3.41 -9.11
N TYR A 149 0.87 -3.99 -9.37
CA TYR A 149 1.09 -5.12 -10.26
C TYR A 149 1.66 -6.34 -9.52
N ASP A 150 1.26 -6.54 -8.26
CA ASP A 150 1.68 -7.67 -7.40
C ASP A 150 3.20 -7.75 -7.11
N GLY A 151 3.96 -6.69 -7.38
CA GLY A 151 5.40 -6.57 -7.13
C GLY A 151 5.74 -5.64 -5.96
N ILE A 152 7.00 -5.59 -5.55
CA ILE A 152 7.56 -4.48 -4.75
C ILE A 152 8.48 -3.63 -5.61
N ALA A 153 8.69 -2.37 -5.24
CA ALA A 153 9.65 -1.49 -5.89
C ALA A 153 10.26 -0.47 -4.93
N LEU A 154 11.42 0.09 -5.30
CA LEU A 154 12.12 1.10 -4.51
C LEU A 154 11.27 2.38 -4.42
N LYS A 155 10.92 2.76 -3.20
CA LYS A 155 10.14 3.95 -2.86
C LYS A 155 10.98 5.05 -2.23
N GLY A 156 12.00 4.67 -1.47
CA GLY A 156 12.84 5.61 -0.74
C GLY A 156 14.28 5.17 -0.69
N PHE A 157 15.22 6.11 -0.82
CA PHE A 157 16.63 5.85 -0.64
C PHE A 157 17.32 7.03 0.05
N ASP A 158 18.01 6.77 1.16
CA ASP A 158 18.87 7.75 1.82
C ASP A 158 20.30 7.59 1.32
N LYS A 159 20.75 8.54 0.50
CA LYS A 159 22.10 8.55 -0.07
C LYS A 159 23.16 9.04 0.91
N ASP A 160 22.74 9.74 1.96
CA ASP A 160 23.63 10.33 2.95
C ASP A 160 23.87 9.39 4.14
N MET A 161 22.96 8.45 4.37
CA MET A 161 23.14 7.39 5.37
C MET A 161 24.18 6.36 4.92
N ASP A 162 25.09 5.97 5.80
CA ASP A 162 26.02 4.88 5.52
C ASP A 162 25.32 3.50 5.60
N TRP A 163 25.92 2.51 4.96
CA TRP A 163 25.49 1.12 5.14
C TRP A 163 25.94 0.63 6.52
N PRO A 164 25.05 0.13 7.38
CA PRO A 164 25.44 -0.45 8.66
C PRO A 164 26.16 -1.78 8.42
N ASP A 165 27.24 -2.03 9.16
CA ASP A 165 28.01 -3.29 9.08
C ASP A 165 27.16 -4.54 9.38
#